data_AF-A0A0N5AA94-F1
#
_entry.id   AF-A0A0N5AA94-F1
#
_cell.length_a   1.000
_cell.length_b   1.000
_cell.length_c   1.000
_cell.angle_alpha   90.00
_cell.angle_beta   90.00
_cell.angle_gamma   90.00
#
_symmetry.space_group_name_H-M   'P 1'
#
loop_
_entity.id
_entity.type
_entity.pdbx_description
1 polymer ?
#
loop_
_entity_poly.entity_id
_entity_poly.type
_entity_poly.pdbx_seq_one_letter_code
_entity_poly.pdbx_strand_id
1 'polypeptide(L)'
;MKYGKHQMMLIRKRMSVENWLDEQLAELYNGDTDIEIDVDKVLDLETIPERRRLVLDLIQQTNCPASADRIHSFLDEMMEKLNTL
;
A
#
# COMPACT_ATOMS: atom_id res chain seq x y z
N MET A 1 3.04 14.11 -27.79
CA MET A 1 2.18 13.74 -26.63
C MET A 1 3.01 12.87 -25.70
N LYS A 2 3.08 13.19 -24.41
CA LYS A 2 4.11 12.66 -23.48
C LYS A 2 3.89 11.21 -22.99
N TYR A 3 2.73 10.58 -23.20
CA TYR A 3 2.50 9.17 -22.80
C TYR A 3 1.55 8.45 -23.77
N GLY A 4 1.88 7.21 -24.15
CA GLY A 4 1.02 6.33 -24.95
C GLY A 4 -0.14 5.75 -24.14
N LYS A 5 -1.16 5.19 -24.81
CA LYS A 5 -2.37 4.63 -24.16
C LYS A 5 -2.06 3.61 -23.07
N HIS A 6 -1.08 2.73 -23.29
CA HIS A 6 -0.66 1.73 -22.32
C HIS A 6 0.01 2.35 -21.08
N GLN A 7 0.91 3.33 -21.28
CA GLN A 7 1.53 4.06 -20.18
C GLN A 7 0.48 4.81 -19.34
N MET A 8 -0.51 5.42 -19.99
CA MET A 8 -1.63 6.05 -19.29
C MET A 8 -2.48 5.05 -18.50
N MET A 9 -2.65 3.82 -18.99
CA MET A 9 -3.34 2.76 -18.26
C MET A 9 -2.56 2.34 -17.01
N LEU A 10 -1.24 2.15 -17.12
CA LEU A 10 -0.38 1.78 -15.98
C LEU A 10 -0.37 2.88 -14.90
N ILE A 11 -0.26 4.16 -15.31
CA ILE A 11 -0.36 5.30 -14.39
C ILE A 11 -1.71 5.28 -13.64
N ARG A 12 -2.82 5.04 -14.34
CA ARG A 12 -4.15 4.98 -13.71
C ARG A 12 -4.28 3.84 -12.72
N LYS A 13 -3.73 2.67 -13.03
CA LYS A 13 -3.72 1.54 -12.11
C LYS A 13 -2.92 1.87 -10.84
N ARG A 14 -1.73 2.45 -11.01
CA ARG A 14 -0.86 2.86 -9.89
C ARG A 14 -1.54 3.87 -8.98
N MET A 15 -2.11 4.95 -9.54
CA MET A 15 -2.89 5.93 -8.78
C MET A 15 -4.07 5.29 -8.04
N SER A 16 -4.73 4.28 -8.63
CA SER A 16 -5.83 3.58 -7.96
C SER A 16 -5.38 2.79 -6.74
N VAL A 17 -4.15 2.24 -6.76
CA VAL A 17 -3.59 1.53 -5.61
C VAL A 17 -3.12 2.52 -4.55
N GLU A 18 -2.50 3.63 -4.95
CA GLU A 18 -2.08 4.71 -4.03
C GLU A 18 -3.29 5.31 -3.30
N ASN A 19 -4.35 5.69 -4.02
CA ASN A 19 -5.57 6.21 -3.38
C ASN A 19 -6.20 5.21 -2.40
N TRP A 20 -6.20 3.91 -2.76
CA TRP A 20 -6.71 2.87 -1.87
C TRP A 20 -5.84 2.72 -0.61
N LEU A 21 -4.51 2.81 -0.74
CA LEU A 21 -3.61 2.78 0.40
C LEU A 21 -3.87 3.96 1.35
N ASP A 22 -4.03 5.17 0.82
CA ASP A 22 -4.33 6.36 1.62
C ASP A 22 -5.64 6.19 2.41
N GLU A 23 -6.69 5.70 1.75
CA GLU A 23 -7.99 5.41 2.40
C GLU A 23 -7.84 4.37 3.52
N GLN A 24 -7.12 3.28 3.28
CA GLN A 24 -6.94 2.22 4.29
C GLN A 24 -6.03 2.63 5.44
N LEU A 25 -4.99 3.43 5.18
CA LEU A 25 -4.15 4.02 6.23
C LEU A 25 -4.97 5.00 7.06
N ALA A 26 -5.79 5.86 6.45
CA ALA A 26 -6.69 6.72 7.20
C ALA A 26 -7.64 5.91 8.10
N GLU A 27 -8.18 4.79 7.63
CA GLU A 27 -9.00 3.90 8.48
C GLU A 27 -8.19 3.27 9.62
N LEU A 28 -6.99 2.74 9.35
CA LEU A 28 -6.14 2.10 10.35
C LEU A 28 -5.74 3.05 11.49
N TYR A 29 -5.59 4.33 11.18
CA TYR A 29 -5.13 5.36 12.11
C TYR A 29 -6.24 6.34 12.55
N ASN A 30 -7.50 6.03 12.27
CA ASN A 30 -8.65 6.90 12.60
C ASN A 30 -8.51 8.34 12.04
N GLY A 31 -7.88 8.48 10.88
CA GLY A 31 -7.66 9.75 10.19
C GLY A 31 -6.42 10.52 10.64
N ASP A 32 -5.67 10.03 11.63
CA ASP A 32 -4.46 10.66 12.16
C ASP A 32 -3.20 9.88 11.72
N THR A 33 -2.93 9.93 10.41
CA THR A 33 -1.82 9.17 9.79
C THR A 33 -0.79 10.10 9.17
N ASP A 34 0.43 10.07 9.72
CA ASP A 34 1.64 10.64 9.10
C ASP A 34 2.47 9.57 8.36
N ILE A 35 1.97 8.32 8.29
CA ILE A 35 2.63 7.25 7.54
C ILE A 35 2.21 7.29 6.07
N GLU A 36 3.21 7.19 5.19
CA GLU A 36 3.04 7.06 3.75
C GLU A 36 3.76 5.79 3.29
N ILE A 37 3.09 4.97 2.47
CA ILE A 37 3.67 3.76 1.90
C ILE A 37 4.09 4.04 0.46
N ASP A 38 5.40 4.02 0.22
CA ASP A 38 5.98 4.15 -1.12
C ASP A 38 5.76 2.86 -1.92
N VAL A 39 4.81 2.90 -2.85
CA VAL A 39 4.44 1.75 -3.70
C VAL A 39 5.61 1.27 -4.56
N ASP A 40 6.49 2.15 -5.04
CA ASP A 40 7.64 1.72 -5.87
C ASP A 40 8.62 0.91 -5.03
N LYS A 41 8.94 1.37 -3.81
CA LYS A 41 9.80 0.61 -2.89
C LYS A 41 9.23 -0.76 -2.55
N VAL A 42 7.92 -0.88 -2.43
CA VAL A 42 7.28 -2.18 -2.18
C VAL A 42 7.36 -3.06 -3.43
N LEU A 43 7.11 -2.50 -4.62
CA LEU A 43 7.18 -3.25 -5.88
C LEU A 43 8.60 -3.68 -6.25
N ASP A 44 9.62 -2.94 -5.82
CA ASP A 44 11.04 -3.27 -6.00
C ASP A 44 11.47 -4.54 -5.23
N LEU A 45 10.68 -4.98 -4.24
CA LEU A 45 10.91 -6.24 -3.53
C LEU A 45 10.42 -7.44 -4.36
N GLU A 46 11.21 -8.51 -4.35
CA GLU A 46 10.99 -9.69 -5.20
C GLU A 46 9.83 -10.56 -4.70
N THR A 47 9.65 -10.68 -3.38
CA THR A 47 8.70 -11.65 -2.81
C THR A 47 7.60 -11.01 -1.96
N ILE A 48 6.41 -11.65 -1.94
CA ILE A 48 5.27 -11.23 -1.11
C ILE A 48 5.65 -11.15 0.38
N PRO A 49 6.37 -12.13 0.98
CA PRO A 49 6.78 -12.04 2.38
C PRO A 49 7.65 -10.81 2.69
N GLU A 50 8.57 -10.42 1.79
CA GLU A 50 9.39 -9.21 1.97
C GLU A 50 8.54 -7.95 1.94
N ARG A 51 7.61 -7.85 0.98
CA ARG A 51 6.65 -6.73 0.87
C ARG A 51 5.81 -6.57 2.12
N ARG A 52 5.23 -7.67 2.60
CA ARG A 52 4.46 -7.69 3.85
C ARG A 52 5.29 -7.26 5.04
N ARG A 53 6.53 -7.75 5.12
CA ARG A 53 7.43 -7.44 6.23
C ARG A 53 7.79 -5.97 6.27
N LEU A 54 8.13 -5.37 5.12
CA LEU A 54 8.44 -3.94 5.01
C LEU A 54 7.29 -3.08 5.54
N VAL A 55 6.07 -3.32 5.08
CA VAL A 55 4.90 -2.52 5.48
C VAL A 55 4.53 -2.76 6.94
N LEU A 56 4.59 -4.02 7.41
CA LEU A 56 4.37 -4.33 8.81
C LEU A 56 5.38 -3.62 9.71
N ASP A 57 6.66 -3.60 9.33
CA ASP A 57 7.71 -2.90 10.08
C ASP A 57 7.46 -1.39 10.14
N LEU A 58 7.00 -0.78 9.04
CA LEU A 58 6.61 0.63 9.03
C LEU A 58 5.45 0.90 9.99
N ILE A 59 4.40 0.08 9.96
CA ILE A 59 3.24 0.21 10.87
C ILE A 59 3.68 0.01 12.33
N GLN A 60 4.53 -0.98 12.60
CA GLN A 60 5.03 -1.27 13.95
C GLN A 60 5.93 -0.18 14.53
N GLN A 61 6.56 0.64 13.69
CA GLN A 61 7.34 1.81 14.13
C GLN A 61 6.45 2.99 14.54
N THR A 62 5.15 2.90 14.34
CA THR A 62 4.17 3.92 14.71
C THR A 62 3.24 3.42 15.82
N ASN A 63 2.47 4.32 16.43
CA ASN A 63 1.43 3.98 17.39
C ASN A 63 0.10 3.66 16.69
N CYS A 64 0.11 2.72 15.74
CA CYS A 64 -1.10 2.32 15.02
C CYS A 64 -2.16 1.79 16.00
N PRO A 65 -3.37 2.39 16.06
CA PRO A 65 -4.41 2.02 17.03
C PRO A 65 -5.21 0.77 16.62
N ALA A 66 -5.06 0.30 15.38
CA ALA A 66 -5.77 -0.86 14.87
C ALA A 66 -5.32 -2.17 15.54
N SER A 67 -6.21 -3.16 15.59
CA SER A 67 -5.88 -4.50 16.07
C SER A 67 -4.92 -5.22 15.12
N ALA A 68 -4.18 -6.19 15.66
CA ALA A 68 -3.31 -7.05 14.85
C ALA A 68 -4.09 -7.73 13.71
N ASP A 69 -5.31 -8.19 13.96
CA ASP A 69 -6.17 -8.81 12.94
C ASP A 69 -6.49 -7.82 11.81
N ARG A 70 -6.86 -6.56 12.13
CA ARG A 70 -7.16 -5.55 11.11
C ARG A 70 -5.90 -5.20 10.31
N ILE A 71 -4.74 -5.12 10.95
CA ILE A 71 -3.45 -4.90 10.27
C ILE A 71 -3.14 -6.06 9.33
N HIS A 72 -3.35 -7.31 9.76
CA HIS A 72 -3.13 -8.49 8.92
C HIS A 72 -4.08 -8.53 7.71
N SER A 73 -5.37 -8.23 7.89
CA SER A 73 -6.32 -8.11 6.78
C SER A 73 -5.93 -7.02 5.79
N PHE A 74 -5.52 -5.84 6.28
CA PHE A 74 -5.00 -4.77 5.42
C PHE A 74 -3.80 -5.24 4.58
N LEU A 75 -2.84 -5.95 5.21
CA LEU A 75 -1.68 -6.47 4.50
C LEU A 75 -2.06 -7.50 3.43
N ASP A 76 -3.06 -8.35 3.69
CA ASP A 76 -3.56 -9.34 2.72
C ASP A 76 -4.19 -8.63 1.51
N GLU A 77 -5.10 -7.68 1.76
CA GLU A 77 -5.76 -6.88 0.72
C GLU A 77 -4.74 -6.07 -0.10
N MET A 78 -3.72 -5.51 0.54
CA MET A 78 -2.65 -4.76 -0.13
C MET A 78 -1.89 -5.64 -1.13
N MET A 79 -1.59 -6.89 -0.77
CA MET A 79 -0.91 -7.81 -1.70
C MET A 79 -1.78 -8.14 -2.91
N GLU A 80 -3.09 -8.30 -2.72
CA GLU A 80 -4.04 -8.50 -3.82
C GLU A 80 -4.06 -7.28 -4.75
N LYS A 81 -4.09 -6.06 -4.21
CA LYS A 81 -4.05 -4.82 -5.00
C LYS A 81 -2.76 -4.68 -5.80
N LEU A 82 -1.61 -4.94 -5.18
CA LEU A 82 -0.31 -4.86 -5.84
C LEU A 82 -0.17 -5.87 -6.98
N ASN A 83 -0.79 -7.05 -6.88
CA ASN A 83 -0.79 -8.04 -7.96
C ASN A 83 -1.57 -7.59 -9.21
N THR A 84 -2.34 -6.49 -9.15
CA THR A 84 -3.08 -5.95 -10.30
C THR A 84 -2.30 -4.93 -11.13
N LEU A 85 -1.16 -4.46 -10.61
CA LEU A 85 -0.24 -3.53 -11.26
C LEU A 85 0.61 -4.25 -12.30
#